data_AF-A0A7T8H2T1-F1
#
_entry.id   AF-A0A7T8H2T1-F1
#
_cell.length_a   1.000
_cell.length_b   1.000
_cell.length_c   1.000
_cell.angle_alpha   90.00
_cell.angle_beta   90.00
_cell.angle_gamma   90.00
#
_symmetry.space_group_name_H-M   'P 1'
#
loop_
_entity.id
_entity.type
_entity.pdbx_description
1 polymer ?
#
loop_
_entity_poly.entity_id
_entity_poly.type
_entity_poly.pdbx_seq_one_letter_code
_entity_poly.pdbx_strand_id
1 'polypeptide(L)'
;MDTGDKGSEERIKVELRRTFSITKFKSYEELCGTKWEPGTPVEVYLTRIRTLISNICEGGVDSAVKVAFVMGLPPDVSSQLQATPKIESMKLSEALDVARGLLSMKSGEECSAKEEEK
;
A
#
# COMPACT_ATOMS: atom_id res chain seq x y z
N MET A 1 -19.96 -27.09 40.10
CA MET A 1 -20.11 -25.68 39.67
C MET A 1 -18.74 -25.25 39.18
N ASP A 2 -18.54 -25.24 37.88
CA ASP A 2 -17.24 -25.01 37.25
C ASP A 2 -17.20 -23.56 36.75
N THR A 3 -16.64 -22.67 37.55
CA THR A 3 -16.61 -21.21 37.29
C THR A 3 -15.20 -20.66 37.43
N GLY A 4 -14.21 -21.40 36.94
CA GLY A 4 -12.81 -21.12 37.21
C GLY A 4 -11.89 -21.11 35.99
N ASP A 5 -12.31 -20.62 34.81
CA ASP A 5 -11.30 -20.36 33.76
C ASP A 5 -11.65 -19.37 32.64
N LYS A 6 -12.87 -18.82 32.58
CA LYS A 6 -13.24 -17.87 31.50
C LYS A 6 -12.31 -16.63 31.49
N GLY A 7 -12.05 -16.07 32.67
CA GLY A 7 -11.15 -14.91 32.80
C GLY A 7 -9.71 -15.16 32.33
N SER A 8 -9.21 -16.40 32.40
CA SER A 8 -7.89 -16.78 31.86
C SER A 8 -7.97 -16.96 30.35
N GLU A 9 -9.03 -17.58 29.84
CA GLU A 9 -9.29 -17.79 28.42
C GLU A 9 -9.36 -16.45 27.65
N GLU A 10 -10.09 -15.46 28.18
CA GLU A 10 -10.18 -14.13 27.61
C GLU A 10 -8.81 -13.41 27.59
N ARG A 11 -8.00 -13.56 28.65
CA ARG A 11 -6.65 -12.98 28.71
C ARG A 11 -5.70 -13.64 27.72
N ILE A 12 -5.73 -14.97 27.60
CA ILE A 12 -4.93 -15.72 26.64
C ILE A 12 -5.30 -15.31 25.21
N LYS A 13 -6.58 -15.15 24.90
CA LYS A 13 -7.04 -14.65 23.59
C LYS A 13 -6.53 -13.24 23.29
N VAL A 14 -6.54 -12.34 24.27
CA VAL A 14 -6.03 -10.97 24.12
C VAL A 14 -4.52 -10.98 23.91
N GLU A 15 -3.78 -11.74 24.71
CA GLU A 15 -2.33 -11.81 24.60
C GLU A 15 -1.89 -12.50 23.30
N LEU A 16 -2.56 -13.58 22.88
CA LEU A 16 -2.31 -14.19 21.56
C LEU A 16 -2.55 -13.19 20.43
N ARG A 17 -3.70 -12.49 20.45
CA ARG A 17 -3.96 -11.46 19.43
C ARG A 17 -2.86 -10.42 19.46
N ARG A 18 -2.42 -9.95 20.63
CA ARG A 18 -1.36 -8.95 20.76
C ARG A 18 0.00 -9.45 20.26
N THR A 19 0.38 -10.67 20.61
CA THR A 19 1.68 -11.27 20.23
C THR A 19 1.73 -11.60 18.74
N PHE A 20 0.62 -12.04 18.15
CA PHE A 20 0.54 -12.40 16.73
C PHE A 20 0.01 -11.28 15.82
N SER A 21 -0.45 -10.16 16.39
CA SER A 21 -0.76 -8.97 15.60
C SER A 21 0.53 -8.43 14.97
N ILE A 22 0.42 -8.00 13.72
CA ILE A 22 1.49 -7.22 13.11
C ILE A 22 1.64 -5.94 13.95
N THR A 23 2.80 -5.78 14.58
CA THR A 23 3.09 -4.60 15.38
C THR A 23 3.17 -3.37 14.48
N LYS A 24 2.97 -2.17 15.05
CA LYS A 24 3.16 -0.90 14.31
C LYS A 24 4.56 -0.83 13.66
N PHE A 25 5.57 -1.33 14.37
CA PHE A 25 6.95 -1.39 13.89
C PHE A 25 7.14 -2.33 12.69
N LYS A 26 6.58 -3.55 12.74
CA LYS A 26 6.61 -4.48 11.59
C LYS A 26 5.83 -3.94 10.39
N SER A 27 4.69 -3.29 10.63
CA SER A 27 3.91 -2.66 9.57
C SER A 27 4.70 -1.54 8.89
N TYR A 28 5.48 -0.78 9.66
CA TYR A 28 6.35 0.27 9.11
C TYR A 28 7.52 -0.31 8.32
N GLU A 29 8.20 -1.33 8.85
CA GLU A 29 9.27 -2.05 8.13
C GLU A 29 8.77 -2.58 6.78
N GLU A 30 7.59 -3.22 6.79
CA GLU A 30 6.97 -3.71 5.57
C GLU A 30 6.56 -2.57 4.62
N LEU A 31 6.02 -1.47 5.13
CA LEU A 31 5.68 -0.29 4.33
C LEU A 31 6.92 0.27 3.60
N CYS A 32 8.07 0.32 4.27
CA CYS A 32 9.32 0.80 3.66
C CYS A 32 9.82 -0.11 2.52
N GLY A 33 9.59 -1.42 2.63
CA GLY A 33 9.95 -2.40 1.59
C GLY A 33 8.89 -2.54 0.48
N THR A 34 7.68 -2.03 0.69
CA THR A 34 6.56 -2.21 -0.24
C THR A 34 6.76 -1.34 -1.49
N LYS A 35 6.88 -2.01 -2.65
CA LYS A 35 6.90 -1.39 -3.97
C LYS A 35 5.83 -2.02 -4.84
N TRP A 36 5.37 -1.28 -5.83
CA TRP A 36 4.48 -1.83 -6.85
C TRP A 36 5.27 -2.77 -7.76
N GLU A 37 4.72 -3.95 -8.02
CA GLU A 37 5.34 -4.97 -8.87
C GLU A 37 4.61 -5.10 -10.21
N PRO A 38 5.34 -5.29 -11.32
CA PRO A 38 4.73 -5.58 -12.62
C PRO A 38 3.78 -6.77 -12.55
N GLY A 39 2.57 -6.62 -13.09
CA GLY A 39 1.53 -7.65 -13.08
C GLY A 39 0.61 -7.61 -11.85
N THR A 40 0.93 -6.83 -10.81
CA THR A 40 0.01 -6.58 -9.69
C THR A 40 -0.97 -5.45 -10.03
N PRO A 41 -2.29 -5.64 -9.87
CA PRO A 41 -3.24 -4.55 -10.03
C PRO A 41 -2.94 -3.39 -9.06
N VAL A 42 -2.99 -2.16 -9.55
CA VAL A 42 -2.62 -0.97 -8.78
C VAL A 42 -3.52 -0.76 -7.55
N GLU A 43 -4.75 -1.24 -7.60
CA GLU A 43 -5.74 -1.23 -6.52
C GLU A 43 -5.35 -2.16 -5.38
N VAL A 44 -4.76 -3.31 -5.70
CA VAL A 44 -4.28 -4.30 -4.72
C VAL A 44 -3.09 -3.72 -3.96
N TYR A 45 -2.16 -3.09 -4.68
CA TYR A 45 -1.03 -2.38 -4.10
C TYR A 45 -1.49 -1.21 -3.21
N LEU A 46 -2.43 -0.38 -3.68
CA LEU A 46 -3.00 0.70 -2.87
C LEU A 46 -3.67 0.17 -1.60
N THR A 47 -4.43 -0.92 -1.71
CA THR A 47 -5.07 -1.57 -0.56
C THR A 47 -4.03 -2.05 0.45
N ARG A 48 -2.92 -2.64 -0.01
CA ARG A 48 -1.81 -3.07 0.86
C ARG A 48 -1.24 -1.90 1.65
N ILE A 49 -0.92 -0.80 0.97
CA ILE A 49 -0.39 0.41 1.61
C ILE A 49 -1.38 0.98 2.62
N ARG A 50 -2.67 1.03 2.27
CA ARG A 50 -3.72 1.50 3.18
C ARG A 50 -3.78 0.66 4.45
N THR A 51 -3.75 -0.67 4.33
CA THR A 51 -3.72 -1.56 5.50
C THR A 51 -2.50 -1.33 6.37
N LEU A 52 -1.30 -1.23 5.77
CA LEU A 52 -0.06 -1.01 6.52
C LEU A 52 -0.09 0.33 7.27
N ILE A 53 -0.55 1.40 6.64
CA ILE A 53 -0.63 2.71 7.28
C ILE A 53 -1.73 2.76 8.34
N SER A 54 -2.88 2.12 8.12
CA SER A 54 -3.92 1.98 9.15
C SER A 54 -3.45 1.19 10.38
N ASN A 55 -2.51 0.25 10.21
CA ASN A 55 -1.91 -0.45 11.34
C ASN A 55 -0.94 0.45 12.13
N ILE A 56 -0.38 1.49 11.51
CA ILE A 56 0.59 2.42 12.13
C ILE A 56 -0.11 3.61 12.77
N CYS A 57 -0.99 4.27 12.02
CA CYS A 57 -1.62 5.55 12.35
C CYS A 57 -3.08 5.37 12.75
N GLU A 58 -3.49 5.96 13.87
CA GLU A 58 -4.86 5.94 14.38
C GLU A 58 -5.76 7.05 13.76
N GLY A 59 -5.25 7.81 12.80
CA GLY A 59 -5.98 8.87 12.09
C GLY A 59 -5.16 9.49 10.95
N GLY A 60 -5.81 10.27 10.07
CA GLY A 60 -5.13 11.01 8.99
C GLY A 60 -4.52 10.14 7.89
N VAL A 61 -5.11 8.98 7.64
CA VAL A 61 -4.54 7.89 6.84
C VAL A 61 -4.38 8.28 5.36
N ASP A 62 -5.32 9.03 4.79
CA ASP A 62 -5.39 9.25 3.34
C ASP A 62 -4.21 10.06 2.77
N SER A 63 -3.70 11.03 3.53
CA SER A 63 -2.54 11.83 3.10
C SER A 63 -1.26 10.98 3.09
N ALA A 64 -1.03 10.24 4.18
CA ALA A 64 0.12 9.33 4.28
C ALA A 64 0.05 8.21 3.24
N VAL A 65 -1.14 7.65 3.00
CA VAL A 65 -1.39 6.64 1.96
C VAL A 65 -1.06 7.19 0.59
N LYS A 66 -1.48 8.42 0.27
CA LYS A 66 -1.17 9.03 -1.02
C LYS A 66 0.34 9.17 -1.24
N VAL A 67 1.08 9.68 -0.24
CA VAL A 67 2.54 9.82 -0.34
C VAL A 67 3.22 8.47 -0.51
N ALA A 68 2.89 7.49 0.33
CA ALA A 68 3.47 6.15 0.24
C ALA A 68 3.13 5.46 -1.10
N PHE A 69 1.89 5.60 -1.55
CA PHE A 69 1.43 5.08 -2.84
C PHE A 69 2.27 5.63 -3.99
N VAL A 70 2.39 6.95 -4.10
CA VAL A 70 3.16 7.60 -5.17
C VAL A 70 4.65 7.24 -5.11
N MET A 71 5.24 7.16 -3.91
CA MET A 71 6.68 6.87 -3.75
C MET A 71 7.07 5.41 -3.96
N GLY A 72 6.13 4.47 -3.85
CA GLY A 72 6.39 3.06 -4.11
C GLY A 72 6.04 2.59 -5.53
N LEU A 73 5.51 3.48 -6.37
CA LEU A 73 5.41 3.25 -7.82
C LEU A 73 6.79 3.31 -8.50
N PRO A 74 6.91 2.79 -9.73
CA PRO A 74 8.13 2.93 -10.54
C PRO A 74 8.61 4.39 -10.62
N PRO A 75 9.93 4.67 -10.62
CA PRO A 75 10.45 6.04 -10.53
C PRO A 75 9.95 6.99 -11.63
N ASP A 76 9.78 6.48 -12.85
CA ASP A 76 9.23 7.19 -14.00
C ASP A 76 7.77 7.58 -13.78
N VAL A 77 6.94 6.64 -13.33
CA VAL A 77 5.51 6.87 -13.02
C VAL A 77 5.36 7.81 -11.83
N SER A 78 6.18 7.62 -10.79
CA SER A 78 6.19 8.47 -9.60
C SER A 78 6.55 9.91 -9.96
N SER A 79 7.56 10.12 -10.79
CA SER A 79 7.99 11.45 -11.25
C SER A 79 6.89 12.14 -12.07
N GLN A 80 6.20 11.40 -12.95
CA GLN A 80 5.07 11.93 -13.73
C GLN A 80 3.86 12.29 -12.85
N LEU A 81 3.54 11.46 -11.85
CA LEU A 81 2.50 11.77 -10.86
C LEU A 81 2.85 13.03 -10.04
N GLN A 82 4.10 13.16 -9.60
CA GLN A 82 4.55 14.33 -8.84
C GLN A 82 4.55 15.62 -9.68
N ALA A 83 4.81 15.51 -11.00
CA ALA A 83 4.71 16.61 -11.94
C ALA A 83 3.26 17.02 -12.26
N THR A 84 2.26 16.22 -11.86
CA THR A 84 0.86 16.53 -12.11
C THR A 84 0.44 17.73 -11.24
N PRO A 85 -0.07 18.82 -11.86
CA PRO A 85 -0.53 19.97 -11.09
C PRO A 85 -1.66 19.52 -10.17
N LYS A 86 -1.58 19.89 -8.88
CA LYS A 86 -2.55 19.55 -7.82
C LYS A 86 -2.48 18.12 -7.27
N ILE A 87 -1.41 17.36 -7.47
CA ILE A 87 -1.28 16.03 -6.84
C ILE A 87 -1.48 16.06 -5.30
N GLU A 88 -1.06 17.14 -4.65
CA GLU A 88 -1.25 17.35 -3.21
C GLU A 88 -2.71 17.61 -2.81
N SER A 89 -3.52 18.24 -3.65
CA SER A 89 -4.95 18.50 -3.40
C SER A 89 -5.88 17.48 -4.05
N MET A 90 -5.37 16.61 -4.90
CA MET A 90 -6.09 15.47 -5.48
C MET A 90 -6.52 14.47 -4.41
N LYS A 91 -7.68 13.88 -4.64
CA LYS A 91 -8.17 12.72 -3.88
C LYS A 91 -7.35 11.48 -4.25
N LEU A 92 -7.31 10.52 -3.33
CA LEU A 92 -6.62 9.25 -3.55
C LEU A 92 -7.15 8.49 -4.77
N SER A 93 -8.46 8.58 -5.05
CA SER A 93 -9.08 7.98 -6.24
C SER A 93 -8.57 8.59 -7.55
N GLU A 94 -8.38 9.90 -7.59
CA GLU A 94 -7.87 10.60 -8.77
C GLU A 94 -6.41 10.22 -9.03
N ALA A 95 -5.59 10.16 -7.97
CA ALA A 95 -4.21 9.69 -8.06
C ALA A 95 -4.12 8.23 -8.54
N LEU A 96 -5.06 7.37 -8.13
CA LEU A 96 -5.15 5.98 -8.57
C LEU A 96 -5.47 5.89 -10.07
N ASP A 97 -6.43 6.68 -10.56
CA ASP A 97 -6.81 6.67 -11.98
C ASP A 97 -5.66 7.15 -12.88
N VAL A 98 -4.93 8.20 -12.47
CA VAL A 98 -3.73 8.67 -13.17
C VAL A 98 -2.64 7.60 -13.16
N ALA A 99 -2.37 6.98 -11.99
CA ALA A 99 -1.39 5.91 -11.88
C ALA A 99 -1.73 4.72 -12.78
N ARG A 100 -3.01 4.32 -12.85
CA ARG A 100 -3.47 3.24 -13.73
C ARG A 100 -3.19 3.55 -15.20
N GLY A 101 -3.47 4.78 -15.63
CA GLY A 101 -3.17 5.23 -16.99
C GLY A 101 -1.67 5.14 -17.32
N LEU A 102 -0.83 5.69 -16.44
CA LEU A 102 0.63 5.68 -16.63
C LEU A 102 1.23 4.27 -16.65
N LEU A 103 0.78 3.41 -15.74
CA LEU A 103 1.23 2.01 -15.68
C LEU A 103 0.79 1.21 -16.91
N SER A 104 -0.40 1.51 -17.46
CA SER A 104 -0.87 0.90 -18.70
C SER A 104 -0.11 1.36 -19.94
N MET A 105 0.39 2.61 -19.94
CA MET A 105 1.25 3.11 -21.03
C MET A 105 2.63 2.46 -20.97
N LYS A 106 3.21 2.38 -19.78
CA LYS A 106 4.52 1.76 -19.54
C LYS A 106 4.57 0.28 -19.96
N SER A 107 3.53 -0.50 -19.63
CA SER A 107 3.45 -1.90 -20.07
C SER A 107 3.29 -2.05 -21.58
N GLY A 108 2.72 -1.05 -22.27
CA GLY A 108 2.65 -0.98 -23.72
C GLY A 108 3.99 -0.64 -24.37
N GLU A 109 4.75 0.28 -23.81
CA GLU A 109 6.08 0.68 -24.31
C GLU A 109 7.11 -0.46 -24.22
N GLU A 110 7.05 -1.28 -23.17
CA GLU A 110 7.88 -2.49 -23.03
C GLU A 110 7.52 -3.60 -24.04
N CYS A 111 6.34 -3.55 -24.66
CA CYS A 111 5.92 -4.48 -25.71
C CYS A 111 6.50 -4.09 -27.08
N SER A 112 6.52 -2.79 -27.39
CA SER A 112 7.06 -2.24 -28.63
C SER A 112 8.58 -2.38 -28.76
N ALA A 113 9.30 -2.39 -27.64
CA ALA A 113 10.77 -2.49 -27.63
C ALA A 113 11.30 -3.93 -27.88
N LYS A 114 10.43 -4.94 -27.93
CA LYS A 114 10.85 -6.35 -28.14
C LYS A 114 10.70 -6.85 -29.58
N GLU A 115 10.23 -6.02 -30.52
CA GLU A 115 10.04 -6.41 -31.92
C GLU A 115 11.18 -5.98 -32.86
N GLU A 116 12.16 -5.19 -32.43
CA GLU A 116 13.26 -4.70 -33.30
C GLU A 116 14.58 -5.51 -33.24
N GLU A 117 14.63 -6.62 -32.50
CA GLU A 117 15.80 -7.52 -32.50
C GLU A 117 15.44 -8.90 -33.07
N LYS A 118 15.21 -8.96 -34.39
CA LYS A 118 15.27 -10.21 -35.16
C LYS A 118 15.76 -10.00 -36.58
#